data_AF-A0AA38JFX1-F1
#
_entry.id   AF-A0AA38JFX1-F1
#
_cell.length_a   1.000
_cell.length_b   1.000
_cell.length_c   1.000
_cell.angle_alpha   90.00
_cell.angle_beta   90.00
_cell.angle_gamma   90.00
#
_symmetry.space_group_name_H-M   'P 1'
#
loop_
_entity.id
_entity.type
_entity.pdbx_description
1 polymer ?
#
loop_
_entity_poly.entity_id
_entity_poly.type
_entity_poly.pdbx_seq_one_letter_code
_entity_poly.pdbx_strand_id
1 'polypeptide(L)'
;MTLLNGEGSGQPEPVKLLGNEVTMEIEMSILKQRLASLQSSDPYNAVEMAIKIATEQEKVKDAFKARDAAIQRLSDAYISIEQKLEIIKRLEKQSNVLKSSEKSLQKHGPSLEADKLNHETAGFEGLVDDLRKEIEVLKDAPPQYTSDSATMESLQPNPPALSAMSLAAVCDMPQKTILEIEETDLNLTIVRTSATREDAEDIINARNRLLAALPVPEEAPDDALKPIAIPTSYVNLYEFLASVPGPLRSSLSNYRVLHRLTTSWCPQREEHGYYLTPVFKCTTNPRVATAHRWAATDVISKICKHTECFYNKDGVWYYAGVYKAFRLDDLTVKEWEALSNETTQAIVKETIEGRKNTSPQNTYEVNQLYAAGALKVAVIALQCVGFNHSMYRLLLEHASKCTLSAVTAENRKTKLPLSSQATVKNSFDGSSELKNGSVNNIRSPGYSLGLGLGLGSGNIWNTNLGFGLPVGGAAAKAGEGSLNSNMQLKLNIKANPSDKATGGVGNENDKPPATVT
;
A
#
# COMPACT_ATOMS: atom_id res chain seq x y z
N MET A 1 26.05 11.19 80.71
CA MET A 1 27.04 11.52 79.66
C MET A 1 26.24 11.88 78.41
N THR A 2 25.70 13.10 78.23
CA THR A 2 26.17 14.48 78.55
C THR A 2 26.94 15.10 77.39
N LEU A 3 26.27 15.98 76.62
CA LEU A 3 26.82 17.17 75.92
C LEU A 3 27.80 16.92 74.73
N LEU A 4 27.98 17.78 73.71
CA LEU A 4 27.57 19.18 73.47
C LEU A 4 27.31 19.51 71.98
N ASN A 5 26.63 20.65 71.81
CA ASN A 5 26.52 21.55 70.66
C ASN A 5 27.82 21.88 69.89
N GLY A 6 27.64 22.44 68.69
CA GLY A 6 28.67 23.17 67.93
C GLY A 6 28.08 23.99 66.78
N GLU A 7 27.64 25.22 67.07
CA GLU A 7 27.23 26.19 66.04
C GLU A 7 28.44 26.75 65.29
N GLY A 8 28.27 27.10 64.01
CA GLY A 8 29.34 27.62 63.14
C GLY A 8 28.79 28.50 62.02
N SER A 9 28.34 29.71 62.36
CA SER A 9 27.81 30.70 61.42
C SER A 9 28.92 31.42 60.65
N GLY A 10 29.39 30.81 59.56
CA GLY A 10 30.23 31.49 58.56
C GLY A 10 29.38 32.25 57.55
N GLN A 11 29.35 33.58 57.60
CA GLN A 11 28.88 34.38 56.45
C GLN A 11 29.87 34.21 55.28
N PRO A 12 29.44 33.79 54.09
CA PRO A 12 30.27 33.92 52.90
C PRO A 12 30.34 35.39 52.46
N GLU A 13 31.54 35.94 52.33
CA GLU A 13 31.72 37.23 51.66
C GLU A 13 31.22 37.17 50.20
N PRO A 14 30.68 38.27 49.66
CA PRO A 14 30.27 38.33 48.27
C PRO A 14 31.49 38.35 47.34
N VAL A 15 31.90 37.17 46.87
CA VAL A 15 32.87 37.01 45.79
C VAL A 15 32.36 37.77 44.56
N LYS A 16 33.02 38.88 44.23
CA LYS A 16 32.66 39.70 43.07
C LYS A 16 32.89 38.92 41.78
N LEU A 17 31.80 38.49 41.15
CA LEU A 17 31.77 37.84 39.83
C LEU A 17 32.15 38.81 38.71
N LEU A 18 33.43 39.16 38.63
CA LEU A 18 34.04 39.95 37.53
C LEU A 18 34.42 39.09 36.30
N GLY A 19 33.90 37.86 36.21
CA GLY A 19 34.25 36.89 35.16
C GLY A 19 33.34 36.84 33.93
N ASN A 20 32.14 37.45 33.99
CA ASN A 20 31.09 37.21 32.99
C ASN A 20 31.05 38.23 31.82
N GLU A 21 31.67 39.40 31.96
CA GLU A 21 31.74 40.36 30.84
C GLU A 21 32.74 39.91 29.76
N VAL A 22 33.89 39.38 30.18
CA VAL A 22 34.95 38.93 29.28
C VAL A 22 34.49 37.77 28.39
N THR A 23 33.66 36.86 28.90
CA THR A 23 33.11 35.77 28.10
C THR A 23 32.12 36.26 27.05
N MET A 24 31.26 37.25 27.38
CA MET A 24 30.36 37.86 26.40
C MET A 24 31.09 38.63 25.30
N GLU A 25 32.17 39.36 25.61
CA GLU A 25 32.97 40.03 24.57
C GLU A 25 33.65 39.02 23.63
N ILE A 26 34.16 37.91 24.17
CA ILE A 26 34.74 36.82 23.37
C ILE A 26 33.68 36.19 22.47
N GLU A 27 32.52 35.79 23.00
CA GLU A 27 31.43 35.22 22.18
C GLU A 27 30.93 36.19 21.10
N MET A 28 30.77 37.48 21.44
CA MET A 28 30.35 38.49 20.49
C MET A 28 31.41 38.75 19.40
N SER A 29 32.71 38.65 19.72
CA SER A 29 33.79 38.73 18.73
C SER A 29 33.77 37.54 17.77
N ILE A 30 33.53 36.32 18.27
CA ILE A 30 33.40 35.10 17.47
C ILE A 30 32.19 35.17 16.55
N LEU A 31 31.04 35.66 17.05
CA LEU A 31 29.83 35.84 16.24
C LEU A 31 30.02 36.90 15.15
N LYS A 32 30.67 38.04 15.46
CA LYS A 32 31.04 39.06 14.46
C LYS A 32 31.97 38.49 13.39
N GLN A 33 32.96 37.68 13.77
CA GLN A 33 33.89 37.04 12.83
C GLN A 33 33.17 36.04 11.90
N ARG A 34 32.26 35.22 12.44
CA ARG A 34 31.42 34.30 11.64
C ARG A 34 30.47 35.04 10.70
N LEU A 35 29.87 36.13 11.16
CA LEU A 35 28.95 36.92 10.33
C LEU A 35 29.71 37.65 9.21
N ALA A 36 30.91 38.16 9.47
CA ALA A 36 31.79 38.73 8.46
C ALA A 36 32.26 37.68 7.42
N SER A 37 32.56 36.44 7.83
CA SER A 37 32.92 35.38 6.87
C SER A 37 31.73 34.95 6.00
N LEU A 38 30.51 35.01 6.52
CA LEU A 38 29.29 34.80 5.73
C LEU A 38 28.98 35.97 4.78
N GLN A 39 29.24 37.21 5.18
CA GLN A 39 29.05 38.40 4.33
C GLN A 39 30.10 38.56 3.23
N SER A 40 31.31 38.04 3.43
CA SER A 40 32.38 38.02 2.42
C SER A 40 32.33 36.78 1.51
N SER A 41 31.50 35.79 1.83
CA SER A 41 31.25 34.65 0.95
C SER A 41 30.34 35.07 -0.19
N ASP A 42 30.81 34.88 -1.42
CA ASP A 42 29.99 35.03 -2.63
C ASP A 42 28.66 34.25 -2.43
N PRO A 43 27.48 34.87 -2.62
CA PRO A 43 26.20 34.19 -2.50
C PRO A 43 26.09 32.93 -3.38
N TYR A 44 26.80 32.86 -4.52
CA TYR A 44 26.88 31.65 -5.33
C TYR A 44 27.59 30.50 -4.61
N ASN A 45 28.72 30.77 -3.94
CA ASN A 45 29.45 29.76 -3.15
C ASN A 45 28.63 29.28 -1.95
N ALA A 46 27.84 30.17 -1.32
CA ALA A 46 26.94 29.81 -0.23
C ALA A 46 25.82 28.86 -0.70
N VAL A 47 25.26 29.09 -1.89
CA VAL A 47 24.24 28.21 -2.50
C VAL A 47 24.85 26.87 -2.91
N GLU A 48 26.04 26.86 -3.53
CA GLU A 48 26.73 25.61 -3.89
C GLU A 48 27.06 24.77 -2.65
N MET A 49 27.54 25.40 -1.57
CA MET A 49 27.79 24.73 -0.30
C MET A 49 26.49 24.16 0.32
N ALA A 50 25.39 24.90 0.26
CA ALA A 50 24.09 24.43 0.75
C ALA A 50 23.57 23.22 -0.06
N ILE A 51 23.71 23.22 -1.39
CA ILE A 51 23.40 22.08 -2.25
C ILE A 51 24.28 20.88 -1.88
N LYS A 52 25.59 21.08 -1.73
CA LYS A 52 26.51 20.02 -1.33
C LYS A 52 26.13 19.40 0.02
N ILE A 53 25.85 20.23 1.03
CA ILE A 53 25.38 19.77 2.35
C ILE A 53 24.07 18.96 2.22
N ALA A 54 23.11 19.42 1.42
CA ALA A 54 21.86 18.69 1.19
C ALA A 54 22.10 17.32 0.54
N THR A 55 22.96 17.24 -0.48
CA THR A 55 23.30 15.95 -1.12
C THR A 55 24.04 14.99 -0.19
N GLU A 56 24.94 15.47 0.68
CA GLU A 56 25.60 14.63 1.68
C GLU A 56 24.62 14.17 2.78
N GLN A 57 23.68 15.02 3.20
CA GLN A 57 22.60 14.62 4.13
C GLN A 57 21.69 13.54 3.53
N GLU A 58 21.44 13.56 2.22
CA GLU A 58 20.68 12.52 1.52
C GLU A 58 21.45 11.19 1.48
N LYS A 59 22.73 11.22 1.08
CA LYS A 59 23.62 10.04 1.13
C LYS A 59 23.70 9.41 2.52
N VAL A 60 23.80 10.23 3.58
CA VAL A 60 23.82 9.76 4.97
C VAL A 60 22.50 9.06 5.34
N LYS A 61 21.34 9.62 4.94
CA LYS A 61 20.03 8.98 5.17
C LYS A 61 19.92 7.63 4.46
N ASP A 62 20.42 7.53 3.23
CA ASP A 62 20.36 6.27 2.48
C ASP A 62 21.37 5.23 3.01
N ALA A 63 22.53 5.66 3.50
CA ALA A 63 23.45 4.79 4.24
C ALA A 63 22.83 4.24 5.54
N PHE A 64 22.07 5.06 6.29
CA PHE A 64 21.29 4.57 7.44
C PHE A 64 20.24 3.53 7.04
N LYS A 65 19.43 3.79 6.01
CA LYS A 65 18.44 2.80 5.51
C LYS A 65 19.11 1.49 5.07
N ALA A 66 20.24 1.56 4.38
CA ALA A 66 20.99 0.38 3.93
C ALA A 66 21.54 -0.43 5.12
N ARG A 67 22.09 0.25 6.14
CA ARG A 67 22.53 -0.37 7.39
C ARG A 67 21.36 -1.06 8.12
N ASP A 68 20.23 -0.37 8.27
CA ASP A 68 19.09 -0.89 9.02
C ASP A 68 18.46 -2.10 8.30
N ALA A 69 18.41 -2.08 6.96
CA ALA A 69 18.02 -3.23 6.16
C ALA A 69 19.00 -4.43 6.27
N ALA A 70 20.31 -4.18 6.41
CA ALA A 70 21.30 -5.23 6.65
C ALA A 70 21.17 -5.83 8.06
N ILE A 71 20.93 -5.00 9.08
CA ILE A 71 20.65 -5.44 10.46
C ILE A 71 19.40 -6.33 10.49
N GLN A 72 18.32 -5.94 9.80
CA GLN A 72 17.11 -6.76 9.73
C GLN A 72 17.38 -8.15 9.11
N ARG A 73 18.12 -8.21 7.99
CA ARG A 73 18.48 -9.50 7.36
C ARG A 73 19.32 -10.39 8.28
N LEU A 74 20.25 -9.79 9.04
CA LEU A 74 21.07 -10.52 10.00
C LEU A 74 20.22 -11.05 11.17
N SER A 75 19.25 -10.26 11.64
CA SER A 75 18.27 -10.71 12.65
C SER A 75 17.42 -11.88 12.14
N ASP A 76 16.87 -11.77 10.92
CA ASP A 76 16.05 -12.83 10.30
C ASP A 76 16.87 -14.12 10.10
N ALA A 77 18.13 -14.00 9.68
CA ALA A 77 19.05 -15.14 9.54
C ALA A 77 19.39 -15.80 10.89
N TYR A 78 19.59 -15.00 11.95
CA TYR A 78 19.88 -15.51 13.29
C TYR A 78 18.69 -16.33 13.84
N ILE A 79 17.47 -15.80 13.72
CA ILE A 79 16.23 -16.51 14.08
C ILE A 79 16.10 -17.82 13.29
N SER A 80 16.42 -17.82 11.99
CA SER A 80 16.39 -19.03 11.16
C SER A 80 17.40 -20.09 11.61
N ILE A 81 18.59 -19.67 12.06
CA ILE A 81 19.62 -20.58 12.60
C ILE A 81 19.14 -21.20 13.92
N GLU A 82 18.59 -20.41 14.85
CA GLU A 82 18.06 -20.93 16.12
C GLU A 82 16.93 -21.96 15.89
N GLN A 83 16.01 -21.67 14.96
CA GLN A 83 14.95 -22.60 14.58
C GLN A 83 15.49 -23.93 14.03
N LYS A 84 16.49 -23.88 13.14
CA LYS A 84 17.12 -25.09 12.56
C LYS A 84 17.91 -25.90 13.59
N LEU A 85 18.60 -25.24 14.52
CA LEU A 85 19.33 -25.92 15.61
C LEU A 85 18.39 -26.70 16.53
N GLU A 86 17.22 -26.15 16.87
CA GLU A 86 16.22 -26.87 17.69
C GLU A 86 15.56 -28.02 16.91
N ILE A 87 15.43 -27.93 15.58
CA ILE A 87 15.01 -29.06 14.73
C ILE A 87 16.07 -30.18 14.74
N ILE A 88 17.34 -29.86 14.52
CA ILE A 88 18.45 -30.85 14.55
C ILE A 88 18.47 -31.58 15.89
N LYS A 89 18.47 -30.86 17.00
CA LYS A 89 18.43 -31.41 18.37
C LYS A 89 17.22 -32.31 18.64
N ARG A 90 16.06 -32.03 18.01
CA ARG A 90 14.87 -32.89 18.06
C ARG A 90 15.07 -34.19 17.28
N LEU A 91 15.65 -34.12 16.08
CA LEU A 91 15.97 -35.28 15.24
C LEU A 91 17.05 -36.17 15.88
N GLU A 92 18.11 -35.59 16.45
CA GLU A 92 19.13 -36.32 17.22
C GLU A 92 18.50 -37.09 18.39
N LYS A 93 17.58 -36.45 19.14
CA LYS A 93 16.85 -37.09 20.23
C LYS A 93 16.01 -38.27 19.75
N GLN A 94 15.32 -38.14 18.61
CA GLN A 94 14.55 -39.24 18.00
C GLN A 94 15.46 -40.38 17.52
N SER A 95 16.55 -40.06 16.83
CA SER A 95 17.58 -41.03 16.38
C SER A 95 18.14 -41.84 17.55
N ASN A 96 18.45 -41.19 18.68
CA ASN A 96 18.97 -41.86 19.87
C ASN A 96 17.94 -42.78 20.56
N VAL A 97 16.65 -42.44 20.52
CA VAL A 97 15.57 -43.32 21.01
C VAL A 97 15.44 -44.55 20.11
N LEU A 98 15.45 -44.39 18.78
CA LEU A 98 15.37 -45.49 17.82
C LEU A 98 16.57 -46.45 17.96
N LYS A 99 17.81 -45.91 18.00
CA LYS A 99 19.05 -46.68 18.25
C LYS A 99 19.05 -47.45 19.58
N SER A 100 18.30 -46.96 20.58
CA SER A 100 18.15 -47.65 21.87
C SER A 100 17.12 -48.79 21.78
N SER A 101 16.02 -48.59 21.05
CA SER A 101 15.01 -49.64 20.82
C SER A 101 15.54 -50.77 19.95
N GLU A 102 16.33 -50.46 18.92
CA GLU A 102 16.89 -51.44 17.96
C GLU A 102 17.82 -52.45 18.66
N LYS A 103 18.56 -52.01 19.70
CA LYS A 103 19.39 -52.89 20.54
C LYS A 103 18.61 -53.95 21.32
N SER A 104 17.31 -53.75 21.58
CA SER A 104 16.46 -54.78 22.19
C SER A 104 15.81 -55.76 21.20
N LEU A 105 15.94 -55.51 19.90
CA LEU A 105 15.25 -56.22 18.82
C LEU A 105 16.22 -56.84 17.80
N GLN A 106 17.35 -57.39 18.28
CA GLN A 106 18.28 -58.17 17.47
C GLN A 106 17.67 -59.51 16.97
N LYS A 107 16.79 -59.45 15.96
CA LYS A 107 16.55 -60.61 15.08
C LYS A 107 15.94 -60.35 13.69
N HIS A 108 15.46 -59.15 13.35
CA HIS A 108 14.83 -58.92 12.03
C HIS A 108 15.23 -57.59 11.36
N GLY A 109 16.10 -57.71 10.35
CA GLY A 109 16.20 -56.79 9.20
C GLY A 109 16.82 -55.40 9.43
N PRO A 110 17.61 -54.87 8.48
CA PRO A 110 18.02 -53.46 8.52
C PRO A 110 16.81 -52.54 8.29
N SER A 111 16.63 -51.53 9.15
CA SER A 111 15.48 -50.63 9.11
C SER A 111 15.69 -49.44 8.18
N LEU A 112 14.92 -49.42 7.07
CA LEU A 112 14.92 -48.35 6.05
C LEU A 112 14.61 -46.94 6.60
N GLU A 113 13.98 -46.81 7.77
CA GLU A 113 13.67 -45.50 8.35
C GLU A 113 14.90 -44.80 8.95
N ALA A 114 15.87 -45.56 9.47
CA ALA A 114 17.07 -44.98 10.10
C ALA A 114 17.93 -44.24 9.07
N ASP A 115 18.11 -44.82 7.88
CA ASP A 115 18.90 -44.23 6.80
C ASP A 115 18.25 -42.94 6.26
N LYS A 116 16.91 -42.90 6.18
CA LYS A 116 16.18 -41.70 5.76
C LYS A 116 16.39 -40.54 6.75
N LEU A 117 16.28 -40.81 8.06
CA LEU A 117 16.51 -39.81 9.12
C LEU A 117 17.97 -39.31 9.12
N ASN A 118 18.94 -40.19 8.90
CA ASN A 118 20.35 -39.80 8.79
C ASN A 118 20.59 -38.89 7.55
N HIS A 119 19.93 -39.18 6.42
CA HIS A 119 20.04 -38.35 5.21
C HIS A 119 19.40 -36.97 5.38
N GLU A 120 18.23 -36.87 5.99
CA GLU A 120 17.58 -35.58 6.30
C GLU A 120 18.43 -34.75 7.28
N THR A 121 19.04 -35.40 8.29
CA THR A 121 19.94 -34.72 9.25
C THR A 121 21.15 -34.10 8.55
N ALA A 122 21.85 -34.87 7.70
CA ALA A 122 22.99 -34.36 6.93
C ALA A 122 22.61 -33.21 5.96
N GLY A 123 21.39 -33.24 5.42
CA GLY A 123 20.85 -32.15 4.60
C GLY A 123 20.66 -30.84 5.38
N PHE A 124 20.19 -30.91 6.63
CA PHE A 124 20.07 -29.74 7.50
C PHE A 124 21.42 -29.20 7.97
N GLU A 125 22.38 -30.07 8.27
CA GLU A 125 23.76 -29.67 8.64
C GLU A 125 24.42 -28.87 7.50
N GLY A 126 24.37 -29.36 6.26
CA GLY A 126 24.91 -28.63 5.10
C GLY A 126 24.26 -27.26 4.89
N LEU A 127 22.94 -27.16 5.09
CA LEU A 127 22.20 -25.90 4.98
C LEU A 127 22.55 -24.90 6.11
N VAL A 128 22.97 -25.38 7.27
CA VAL A 128 23.48 -24.52 8.37
C VAL A 128 24.88 -24.02 8.06
N ASP A 129 25.75 -24.86 7.50
CA ASP A 129 27.11 -24.46 7.11
C ASP A 129 27.11 -23.45 5.96
N ASP A 130 26.20 -23.58 4.99
CA ASP A 130 26.07 -22.59 3.90
C ASP A 130 25.54 -21.23 4.41
N LEU A 131 24.58 -21.22 5.35
CA LEU A 131 24.15 -19.98 6.01
C LEU A 131 25.25 -19.34 6.85
N ARG A 132 26.11 -20.13 7.51
CA ARG A 132 27.27 -19.62 8.25
C ARG A 132 28.26 -18.93 7.31
N LYS A 133 28.56 -19.54 6.15
CA LYS A 133 29.40 -18.92 5.12
C LYS A 133 28.79 -17.62 4.58
N GLU A 134 27.48 -17.57 4.35
CA GLU A 134 26.81 -16.34 3.90
C GLU A 134 26.94 -15.22 4.93
N ILE A 135 26.74 -15.51 6.22
CA ILE A 135 26.94 -14.54 7.30
C ILE A 135 28.41 -14.08 7.37
N GLU A 136 29.38 -14.96 7.18
CA GLU A 136 30.81 -14.62 7.20
C GLU A 136 31.18 -13.73 6.00
N VAL A 137 30.67 -14.02 4.80
CA VAL A 137 30.81 -13.15 3.62
C VAL A 137 30.15 -11.78 3.83
N LEU A 138 28.97 -11.72 4.46
CA LEU A 138 28.29 -10.46 4.77
C LEU A 138 29.00 -9.64 5.86
N LYS A 139 29.78 -10.30 6.72
CA LYS A 139 30.55 -9.67 7.81
C LYS A 139 31.90 -9.11 7.32
N ASP A 140 32.55 -9.81 6.39
CA ASP A 140 33.85 -9.42 5.84
C ASP A 140 33.74 -8.50 4.61
N ALA A 141 32.55 -8.39 4.00
CA ALA A 141 32.29 -7.42 2.94
C ALA A 141 32.52 -5.98 3.44
N PRO A 142 33.51 -5.24 2.88
CA PRO A 142 33.65 -3.83 3.21
C PRO A 142 32.38 -3.08 2.79
N PRO A 143 31.91 -2.07 3.54
CA PRO A 143 30.78 -1.26 3.12
C PRO A 143 31.09 -0.63 1.76
N GLN A 144 30.42 -1.13 0.70
CA GLN A 144 30.57 -0.62 -0.65
C GLN A 144 29.88 0.75 -0.75
N TYR A 145 30.60 1.78 -0.32
CA TYR A 145 30.28 3.16 -0.68
C TYR A 145 30.46 3.32 -2.18
N THR A 146 29.36 3.35 -2.92
CA THR A 146 29.34 3.67 -4.36
C THR A 146 29.70 5.13 -4.56
N SER A 147 31.00 5.41 -4.54
CA SER A 147 31.60 6.74 -4.78
C SER A 147 31.61 7.06 -6.29
N ASP A 148 30.44 7.00 -6.91
CA ASP A 148 30.28 7.24 -8.35
C ASP A 148 30.25 8.74 -8.65
N SER A 149 31.44 9.32 -8.70
CA SER A 149 31.66 10.64 -9.28
C SER A 149 31.66 10.56 -10.81
N ALA A 150 30.48 10.76 -11.40
CA ALA A 150 30.28 11.31 -12.74
C ALA A 150 31.13 10.74 -13.90
N THR A 151 30.66 9.66 -14.52
CA THR A 151 30.66 9.60 -16.00
C THR A 151 29.46 8.79 -16.48
N MET A 152 28.59 9.40 -17.29
CA MET A 152 27.34 8.79 -17.74
C MET A 152 27.56 8.11 -19.10
N GLU A 153 27.90 6.81 -19.10
CA GLU A 153 27.88 6.00 -20.32
C GLU A 153 27.21 4.64 -20.08
N SER A 154 26.39 4.21 -21.05
CA SER A 154 25.36 3.19 -20.85
C SER A 154 25.85 1.79 -21.20
N LEU A 155 26.08 0.95 -20.19
CA LEU A 155 26.19 -0.50 -20.35
C LEU A 155 25.38 -1.22 -19.26
N GLN A 156 24.41 -2.04 -19.68
CA GLN A 156 23.67 -2.93 -18.77
C GLN A 156 24.44 -4.24 -18.56
N PRO A 157 24.61 -4.71 -17.31
CA PRO A 157 24.95 -6.10 -17.03
C PRO A 157 23.67 -6.95 -16.97
N ASN A 158 23.66 -8.09 -17.68
CA ASN A 158 22.61 -9.10 -17.55
C ASN A 158 22.73 -9.82 -16.20
N PRO A 159 21.62 -10.08 -15.47
CA PRO A 159 21.67 -10.92 -14.27
C PRO A 159 21.83 -12.41 -14.66
N PRO A 160 22.62 -13.20 -13.89
CA PRO A 160 22.67 -14.64 -14.07
C PRO A 160 21.37 -15.30 -13.61
N ALA A 161 20.93 -16.33 -14.32
CA ALA A 161 19.73 -17.08 -13.98
C ALA A 161 19.99 -17.98 -12.75
N LEU A 162 19.38 -17.65 -11.61
CA LEU A 162 19.32 -18.55 -10.46
C LEU A 162 18.04 -19.39 -10.52
N SER A 163 18.22 -20.70 -10.53
CA SER A 163 17.14 -21.68 -10.63
C SER A 163 16.41 -21.82 -9.31
N ALA A 164 15.11 -21.48 -9.27
CA ALA A 164 14.29 -21.68 -8.08
C ALA A 164 13.96 -23.18 -7.90
N MET A 165 14.45 -23.79 -6.81
CA MET A 165 13.94 -25.06 -6.33
C MET A 165 13.00 -24.84 -5.14
N SER A 166 11.86 -25.51 -5.19
CA SER A 166 10.77 -25.42 -4.23
C SER A 166 10.94 -26.44 -3.11
N LEU A 167 10.92 -25.98 -1.85
CA LEU A 167 10.76 -26.84 -0.67
C LEU A 167 9.74 -26.24 0.29
N ALA A 168 8.63 -26.94 0.46
CA ALA A 168 7.57 -26.61 1.42
C ALA A 168 7.26 -27.85 2.27
N ALA A 169 7.91 -27.94 3.44
CA ALA A 169 7.57 -28.86 4.52
C ALA A 169 8.21 -28.40 5.83
N VAL A 170 7.42 -27.96 6.82
CA VAL A 170 7.87 -27.72 8.21
C VAL A 170 6.78 -28.20 9.16
N CYS A 171 7.20 -28.79 10.28
CA CYS A 171 6.32 -29.42 11.27
C CYS A 171 5.88 -28.48 12.41
N ASP A 172 4.74 -28.83 13.00
CA ASP A 172 3.93 -28.07 13.95
C ASP A 172 4.44 -28.15 15.41
N MET A 173 4.37 -27.03 16.16
CA MET A 173 4.38 -26.93 17.63
C MET A 173 3.81 -25.55 18.07
N PRO A 174 3.05 -25.44 19.17
CA PRO A 174 2.36 -24.20 19.56
C PRO A 174 3.24 -23.24 20.40
N GLN A 175 3.06 -21.93 20.20
CA GLN A 175 3.59 -20.87 21.07
C GLN A 175 2.52 -19.80 21.40
N LYS A 176 2.78 -19.04 22.46
CA LYS A 176 1.83 -18.13 23.12
C LYS A 176 2.13 -16.67 22.78
N THR A 177 1.14 -15.94 22.28
CA THR A 177 1.26 -14.52 21.93
C THR A 177 1.46 -13.64 23.17
N ILE A 178 2.44 -12.74 23.11
CA ILE A 178 2.60 -11.61 24.03
C ILE A 178 2.74 -10.35 23.15
N LEU A 179 1.86 -9.38 23.35
CA LEU A 179 1.94 -8.06 22.74
C LEU A 179 2.40 -7.08 23.83
N GLU A 180 3.60 -6.55 23.69
CA GLU A 180 4.11 -5.48 24.54
C GLU A 180 4.02 -4.19 23.74
N ILE A 181 3.15 -3.27 24.17
CA ILE A 181 2.89 -2.00 23.50
C ILE A 181 3.57 -0.91 24.32
N GLU A 182 4.77 -0.51 23.90
CA GLU A 182 5.48 0.62 24.51
C GLU A 182 4.95 1.93 23.91
N GLU A 183 4.53 2.88 24.74
CA GLU A 183 3.79 4.08 24.30
C GLU A 183 4.63 5.14 23.57
N THR A 184 5.96 5.01 23.60
CA THR A 184 6.90 5.97 22.99
C THR A 184 7.34 5.53 21.60
N ASP A 185 6.83 6.22 20.58
CA ASP A 185 7.13 6.02 19.14
C ASP A 185 6.88 4.60 18.61
N LEU A 186 5.59 4.29 18.44
CA LEU A 186 5.01 3.03 17.93
C LEU A 186 5.50 2.57 16.54
N ASN A 187 6.74 2.05 16.47
CA ASN A 187 7.10 1.00 15.54
C ASN A 187 6.51 -0.33 16.06
N LEU A 188 5.20 -0.49 15.86
CA LEU A 188 4.44 -1.71 16.16
C LEU A 188 4.99 -2.88 15.33
N THR A 189 6.02 -3.54 15.88
CA THR A 189 6.67 -4.69 15.26
C THR A 189 5.81 -5.91 15.56
N ILE A 190 4.83 -6.15 14.69
CA ILE A 190 3.92 -7.30 14.81
C ILE A 190 4.75 -8.57 14.79
N VAL A 191 4.79 -9.26 15.93
CA VAL A 191 5.44 -10.57 16.07
C VAL A 191 4.66 -11.56 15.21
N ARG A 192 5.25 -11.95 14.07
CA ARG A 192 4.67 -12.93 13.15
C ARG A 192 4.42 -14.25 13.88
N THR A 193 3.16 -14.61 14.08
CA THR A 193 2.78 -15.98 14.44
C THR A 193 3.23 -16.90 13.30
N SER A 194 4.16 -17.80 13.58
CA SER A 194 4.60 -18.80 12.62
C SER A 194 3.42 -19.68 12.23
N ALA A 195 3.08 -19.70 10.94
CA ALA A 195 1.86 -20.32 10.43
C ALA A 195 1.75 -21.82 10.75
N THR A 196 1.07 -22.11 11.86
CA THR A 196 0.19 -23.26 12.02
C THR A 196 -0.77 -23.34 10.83
N ARG A 197 -1.38 -24.51 10.60
CA ARG A 197 -2.19 -24.80 9.39
C ARG A 197 -3.55 -24.09 9.35
N GLU A 198 -3.66 -22.94 10.02
CA GLU A 198 -4.85 -22.17 10.35
C GLU A 198 -5.76 -21.94 9.15
N ASP A 199 -7.05 -22.13 9.36
CA ASP A 199 -8.05 -21.86 8.34
C ASP A 199 -8.34 -20.35 8.26
N ALA A 200 -8.87 -19.90 7.13
CA ALA A 200 -9.05 -18.47 6.88
C ALA A 200 -9.88 -17.77 7.98
N GLU A 201 -10.86 -18.49 8.54
CA GLU A 201 -11.68 -18.02 9.65
C GLU A 201 -10.86 -17.78 10.93
N ASP A 202 -9.89 -18.64 11.26
CA ASP A 202 -9.03 -18.47 12.44
C ASP A 202 -8.15 -17.22 12.32
N ILE A 203 -7.56 -16.99 11.14
CA ILE A 203 -6.73 -15.81 10.86
C ILE A 203 -7.58 -14.53 10.95
N ILE A 204 -8.78 -14.54 10.36
CA ILE A 204 -9.73 -13.42 10.45
C ILE A 204 -10.15 -13.17 11.91
N ASN A 205 -10.45 -14.23 12.67
CA ASN A 205 -10.81 -14.15 14.08
C ASN A 205 -9.64 -13.64 14.95
N ALA A 206 -8.40 -14.02 14.64
CA ALA A 206 -7.20 -13.50 15.30
C ALA A 206 -7.01 -12.00 15.05
N ARG A 207 -7.15 -11.54 13.78
CA ARG A 207 -7.12 -10.10 13.46
C ARG A 207 -8.24 -9.33 14.16
N ASN A 208 -9.47 -9.86 14.16
CA ASN A 208 -10.60 -9.23 14.86
C ASN A 208 -10.37 -9.13 16.37
N ARG A 209 -9.77 -10.16 17.00
CA ARG A 209 -9.38 -10.15 18.43
C ARG A 209 -8.32 -9.09 18.73
N LEU A 210 -7.33 -8.93 17.85
CA LEU A 210 -6.30 -7.89 17.97
C LEU A 210 -6.94 -6.50 17.90
N LEU A 211 -7.83 -6.27 16.91
CA LEU A 211 -8.56 -5.02 16.77
C LEU A 211 -9.50 -4.71 17.95
N ALA A 212 -10.19 -5.73 18.49
CA ALA A 212 -11.06 -5.58 19.66
C ALA A 212 -10.30 -5.15 20.93
N ALA A 213 -9.01 -5.49 21.03
CA ALA A 213 -8.15 -5.14 22.15
C ALA A 213 -7.57 -3.72 22.08
N LEU A 214 -7.76 -2.99 20.96
CA LEU A 214 -7.31 -1.60 20.83
C LEU A 214 -8.16 -0.66 21.72
N PRO A 215 -7.55 0.37 22.32
CA PRO A 215 -8.30 1.38 23.06
C PRO A 215 -9.20 2.18 22.10
N VAL A 216 -10.39 2.53 22.59
CA VAL A 216 -11.35 3.43 21.94
C VAL A 216 -11.37 4.73 22.74
N PRO A 217 -11.39 5.91 22.08
CA PRO A 217 -11.49 7.20 22.76
C PRO A 217 -12.80 7.33 23.55
N GLU A 218 -12.75 7.98 24.71
CA GLU A 218 -13.94 8.32 25.51
C GLU A 218 -14.91 9.26 24.75
N GLU A 219 -14.42 9.96 23.72
CA GLU A 219 -15.22 10.84 22.85
C GLU A 219 -15.99 10.12 21.74
N ALA A 220 -15.98 8.78 21.72
CA ALA A 220 -16.81 7.99 20.81
C ALA A 220 -18.30 8.33 21.01
N PRO A 221 -19.09 8.50 19.94
CA PRO A 221 -20.49 8.86 20.08
C PRO A 221 -21.31 7.67 20.65
N ASP A 222 -21.89 7.84 21.84
CA ASP A 222 -22.83 6.88 22.45
C ASP A 222 -24.09 6.65 21.57
N ASP A 223 -24.46 7.66 20.77
CA ASP A 223 -25.61 7.64 19.87
C ASP A 223 -25.32 6.87 18.57
N ALA A 224 -26.30 6.08 18.11
CA ALA A 224 -26.30 5.51 16.76
C ALA A 224 -26.07 6.60 15.69
N LEU A 225 -25.00 6.45 14.91
CA LEU A 225 -24.58 7.42 13.90
C LEU A 225 -25.74 7.77 12.95
N LYS A 226 -26.04 9.06 12.84
CA LYS A 226 -27.09 9.56 11.94
C LYS A 226 -26.55 9.54 10.51
N PRO A 227 -27.34 9.03 9.55
CA PRO A 227 -26.90 8.94 8.17
C PRO A 227 -26.76 10.32 7.53
N ILE A 228 -25.70 10.48 6.73
CA ILE A 228 -25.51 11.62 5.83
C ILE A 228 -26.38 11.37 4.60
N ALA A 229 -27.59 11.93 4.62
CA ALA A 229 -28.51 11.88 3.49
C ALA A 229 -27.95 12.71 2.32
N ILE A 230 -27.31 12.06 1.34
CA ILE A 230 -26.82 12.74 0.14
C ILE A 230 -28.02 13.23 -0.68
N PRO A 231 -28.13 14.54 -0.95
CA PRO A 231 -29.20 15.08 -1.79
C PRO A 231 -29.10 14.58 -3.23
N THR A 232 -30.24 14.34 -3.87
CA THR A 232 -30.35 13.84 -5.26
C THR A 232 -29.72 14.74 -6.33
N SER A 233 -29.36 15.98 -5.99
CA SER A 233 -28.59 16.89 -6.83
C SER A 233 -27.11 16.51 -6.98
N TYR A 234 -26.60 15.59 -6.16
CA TYR A 234 -25.23 15.08 -6.20
C TYR A 234 -25.25 13.60 -6.57
N VAL A 235 -24.35 13.17 -7.44
CA VAL A 235 -24.31 11.78 -7.92
C VAL A 235 -23.64 10.85 -6.90
N ASN A 236 -22.75 11.39 -6.05
CA ASN A 236 -21.96 10.61 -5.10
C ASN A 236 -21.44 11.46 -3.92
N LEU A 237 -20.82 10.79 -2.93
CA LEU A 237 -20.25 11.44 -1.74
C LEU A 237 -19.13 12.43 -2.07
N TYR A 238 -18.28 12.16 -3.07
CA TYR A 238 -17.16 13.04 -3.41
C TYR A 238 -17.64 14.40 -3.91
N GLU A 239 -18.69 14.44 -4.74
CA GLU A 239 -19.33 15.69 -5.19
C GLU A 239 -19.97 16.47 -4.04
N PHE A 240 -20.65 15.77 -3.12
CA PHE A 240 -21.22 16.39 -1.91
C PHE A 240 -20.14 16.96 -0.98
N LEU A 241 -19.05 16.23 -0.75
CA LEU A 241 -17.93 16.70 0.07
C LEU A 241 -17.16 17.84 -0.61
N ALA A 242 -17.12 17.88 -1.95
CA ALA A 242 -16.52 18.99 -2.69
C ALA A 242 -17.34 20.29 -2.64
N SER A 243 -18.67 20.20 -2.45
CA SER A 243 -19.56 21.37 -2.39
C SER A 243 -19.68 22.04 -1.01
N VAL A 244 -19.09 21.44 0.04
CA VAL A 244 -19.16 21.98 1.39
C VAL A 244 -18.47 23.35 1.53
N PRO A 245 -18.90 24.22 2.47
CA PRO A 245 -18.30 25.53 2.69
C PRO A 245 -16.80 25.48 3.00
N GLY A 246 -16.07 26.52 2.57
CA GLY A 246 -14.60 26.59 2.60
C GLY A 246 -13.91 26.14 3.91
N PRO A 247 -14.35 26.59 5.11
CA PRO A 247 -13.77 26.13 6.37
C PRO A 247 -13.89 24.63 6.59
N LEU A 248 -15.09 24.06 6.34
CA LEU A 248 -15.36 22.63 6.46
C LEU A 248 -14.56 21.82 5.43
N ARG A 249 -14.43 22.34 4.20
CA ARG A 249 -13.64 21.74 3.12
C ARG A 249 -12.14 21.69 3.45
N SER A 250 -11.64 22.64 4.23
CA SER A 250 -10.24 22.67 4.67
C SER A 250 -9.94 21.60 5.71
N SER A 251 -10.88 21.35 6.64
CA SER A 251 -10.81 20.21 7.57
C SER A 251 -10.86 18.87 6.83
N LEU A 252 -11.67 18.78 5.77
CA LEU A 252 -11.75 17.64 4.85
C LEU A 252 -10.62 17.60 3.80
N SER A 253 -9.43 18.14 4.11
CA SER A 253 -8.27 18.02 3.23
C SER A 253 -7.62 16.63 3.25
N ASN A 254 -7.81 15.87 4.32
CA ASN A 254 -7.33 14.49 4.48
C ASN A 254 -8.46 13.57 4.97
N TYR A 255 -9.42 13.28 4.07
CA TYR A 255 -10.48 12.30 4.32
C TYR A 255 -10.26 11.02 3.49
N ARG A 256 -10.88 9.93 3.95
CA ARG A 256 -10.92 8.66 3.22
C ARG A 256 -12.33 8.09 3.17
N VAL A 257 -12.65 7.51 2.02
CA VAL A 257 -13.87 6.74 1.81
C VAL A 257 -13.54 5.25 1.95
N LEU A 258 -14.19 4.59 2.90
CA LEU A 258 -14.10 3.17 3.19
C LEU A 258 -15.22 2.44 2.44
N HIS A 259 -14.84 1.54 1.55
CA HIS A 259 -15.78 0.82 0.70
C HIS A 259 -16.21 -0.49 1.38
N ARG A 260 -17.52 -0.70 1.53
CA ARG A 260 -18.12 -1.88 2.20
C ARG A 260 -17.52 -3.21 1.75
N LEU A 261 -17.32 -3.38 0.45
CA LEU A 261 -16.82 -4.64 -0.11
C LEU A 261 -15.38 -4.96 0.32
N THR A 262 -14.58 -3.95 0.65
CA THR A 262 -13.17 -4.12 1.02
C THR A 262 -12.88 -3.72 2.46
N THR A 263 -13.88 -3.38 3.27
CA THR A 263 -13.73 -2.96 4.67
C THR A 263 -14.52 -3.89 5.57
N SER A 264 -13.84 -4.50 6.54
CA SER A 264 -14.45 -5.36 7.55
C SER A 264 -14.34 -4.70 8.92
N TRP A 265 -15.45 -4.59 9.63
CA TRP A 265 -15.51 -4.04 10.98
C TRP A 265 -15.44 -5.18 12.01
N CYS A 266 -14.81 -4.93 13.15
CA CYS A 266 -14.69 -5.92 14.21
C CYS A 266 -16.07 -6.20 14.82
N PRO A 267 -16.55 -7.46 14.84
CA PRO A 267 -17.92 -7.77 15.28
C PRO A 267 -18.13 -7.59 16.79
N GLN A 268 -17.05 -7.53 17.58
CA GLN A 268 -17.12 -7.18 19.00
C GLN A 268 -17.15 -5.66 19.24
N ARG A 269 -16.64 -4.86 18.30
CA ARG A 269 -16.41 -3.42 18.40
C ARG A 269 -16.47 -2.76 17.01
N GLU A 270 -17.65 -2.30 16.59
CA GLU A 270 -17.82 -1.68 15.25
C GLU A 270 -16.99 -0.37 15.08
N GLU A 271 -16.40 0.17 16.15
CA GLU A 271 -15.48 1.33 16.11
C GLU A 271 -14.12 1.01 15.48
N HIS A 272 -13.73 -0.27 15.41
CA HIS A 272 -12.43 -0.71 14.86
C HIS A 272 -12.63 -1.69 13.72
N GLY A 273 -11.66 -1.77 12.81
CA GLY A 273 -11.77 -2.64 11.65
C GLY A 273 -10.47 -2.78 10.88
N TYR A 274 -10.57 -3.31 9.68
CA TYR A 274 -9.51 -3.28 8.68
C TYR A 274 -10.09 -3.09 7.29
N TYR A 275 -9.27 -2.60 6.36
CA TYR A 275 -9.61 -2.60 4.95
C TYR A 275 -8.51 -3.26 4.11
N LEU A 276 -8.95 -3.85 3.00
CA LEU A 276 -8.15 -4.55 2.01
C LEU A 276 -7.82 -3.60 0.87
N THR A 277 -6.57 -3.58 0.44
CA THR A 277 -6.12 -2.74 -0.69
C THR A 277 -4.95 -3.41 -1.43
N PRO A 278 -4.86 -3.29 -2.77
CA PRO A 278 -3.81 -3.98 -3.53
C PRO A 278 -2.43 -3.35 -3.27
N VAL A 279 -1.43 -4.19 -3.01
CA VAL A 279 -0.03 -3.75 -2.82
C VAL A 279 0.58 -3.22 -4.13
N PHE A 280 0.04 -3.63 -5.28
CA PHE A 280 0.51 -3.23 -6.60
C PHE A 280 -0.64 -2.67 -7.44
N LYS A 281 -0.37 -1.63 -8.24
CA LYS A 281 -1.29 -1.19 -9.30
C LYS A 281 -0.67 -1.42 -10.67
N CYS A 282 -1.51 -1.84 -11.61
CA CYS A 282 -1.18 -2.06 -13.00
C CYS A 282 -1.60 -0.83 -13.82
N THR A 283 -0.66 -0.23 -14.54
CA THR A 283 -0.87 0.99 -15.33
C THR A 283 -0.51 0.73 -16.79
N THR A 284 -1.21 1.38 -17.72
CA THR A 284 -0.80 1.35 -19.14
C THR A 284 0.37 2.30 -19.34
N ASN A 285 1.44 1.85 -20.01
CA ASN A 285 2.56 2.70 -20.35
C ASN A 285 2.09 3.82 -21.30
N PRO A 286 2.27 5.12 -20.96
CA PRO A 286 1.77 6.21 -21.79
C PRO A 286 2.42 6.28 -23.18
N ARG A 287 3.59 5.66 -23.37
CA ARG A 287 4.30 5.60 -24.66
C ARG A 287 3.91 4.39 -25.52
N VAL A 288 3.37 3.32 -24.92
CA VAL A 288 3.08 2.04 -25.61
C VAL A 288 1.81 1.44 -25.01
N ALA A 289 0.68 1.56 -25.72
CA ALA A 289 -0.64 1.17 -25.20
C ALA A 289 -0.79 -0.33 -24.87
N THR A 290 0.04 -1.18 -25.47
CA THR A 290 0.11 -2.64 -25.22
C THR A 290 1.06 -3.03 -24.10
N ALA A 291 1.89 -2.10 -23.59
CA ALA A 291 2.81 -2.36 -22.50
C ALA A 291 2.19 -1.95 -21.15
N HIS A 292 2.39 -2.79 -20.14
CA HIS A 292 1.84 -2.58 -18.81
C HIS A 292 2.96 -2.50 -17.78
N ARG A 293 2.80 -1.59 -16.82
CA ARG A 293 3.75 -1.39 -15.72
C ARG A 293 3.06 -1.67 -14.41
N TRP A 294 3.62 -2.62 -13.67
CA TRP A 294 3.33 -2.81 -12.26
C TRP A 294 4.12 -1.80 -11.43
N ALA A 295 3.45 -1.16 -10.48
CA ALA A 295 4.07 -0.28 -9.49
C ALA A 295 3.58 -0.68 -8.10
N ALA A 296 4.51 -0.85 -7.16
CA ALA A 296 4.15 -0.96 -5.74
C ALA A 296 3.46 0.34 -5.31
N THR A 297 2.36 0.19 -4.57
CA THR A 297 1.59 1.29 -4.00
C THR A 297 1.98 1.43 -2.54
N ASP A 298 2.27 2.65 -2.11
CA ASP A 298 2.36 2.95 -0.70
C ASP A 298 0.94 2.97 -0.11
N VAL A 299 0.63 1.89 0.60
CA VAL A 299 -0.67 1.63 1.23
C VAL A 299 -0.84 2.34 2.57
N ILE A 300 0.27 2.75 3.22
CA ILE A 300 0.25 3.33 4.58
C ILE A 300 0.30 4.87 4.53
N SER A 301 1.15 5.49 3.70
CA SER A 301 1.36 6.97 3.79
C SER A 301 0.11 7.80 3.52
N LYS A 302 -0.89 7.25 2.83
CA LYS A 302 -2.20 7.87 2.61
C LYS A 302 -3.10 7.92 3.85
N ILE A 303 -2.74 7.24 4.93
CA ILE A 303 -3.54 7.10 6.15
C ILE A 303 -2.68 6.98 7.43
N CYS A 304 -1.38 7.28 7.35
CA CYS A 304 -0.47 7.26 8.49
C CYS A 304 -0.74 8.39 9.50
N LYS A 305 -1.42 9.45 9.06
CA LYS A 305 -1.92 10.55 9.89
C LYS A 305 -3.38 10.29 10.26
N HIS A 306 -3.81 10.93 11.35
CA HIS A 306 -5.22 11.13 11.68
C HIS A 306 -6.02 11.52 10.42
N THR A 307 -6.92 10.63 10.00
CA THR A 307 -7.65 10.71 8.73
C THR A 307 -9.14 10.63 9.00
N GLU A 308 -9.91 11.55 8.42
CA GLU A 308 -11.35 11.61 8.57
C GLU A 308 -12.02 10.53 7.71
N CYS A 309 -12.66 9.53 8.31
CA CYS A 309 -13.19 8.37 7.58
C CYS A 309 -14.71 8.47 7.34
N PHE A 310 -15.13 8.03 6.16
CA PHE A 310 -16.53 7.87 5.76
C PHE A 310 -16.77 6.43 5.29
N TYR A 311 -17.93 5.84 5.60
CA TYR A 311 -18.27 4.50 5.11
C TYR A 311 -19.70 4.43 4.58
N ASN A 312 -19.94 3.47 3.68
CA ASN A 312 -21.27 3.17 3.16
C ASN A 312 -21.79 1.87 3.78
N LYS A 313 -22.98 1.91 4.38
CA LYS A 313 -23.72 0.73 4.87
C LYS A 313 -25.09 0.76 4.17
N ASP A 314 -25.35 -0.25 3.36
CA ASP A 314 -26.61 -0.45 2.62
C ASP A 314 -27.06 0.74 1.76
N GLY A 315 -26.10 1.36 1.04
CA GLY A 315 -26.35 2.53 0.18
C GLY A 315 -26.31 3.86 0.92
N VAL A 316 -26.35 3.84 2.26
CA VAL A 316 -26.39 5.02 3.12
C VAL A 316 -24.99 5.38 3.61
N TRP A 317 -24.65 6.66 3.62
CA TRP A 317 -23.33 7.16 4.02
C TRP A 317 -23.29 7.61 5.47
N TYR A 318 -22.18 7.33 6.14
CA TYR A 318 -21.94 7.68 7.54
C TYR A 318 -20.53 8.25 7.68
N TYR A 319 -20.36 9.19 8.61
CA TYR A 319 -19.04 9.63 9.06
C TYR A 319 -18.59 8.72 10.21
N ALA A 320 -17.45 8.05 10.05
CA ALA A 320 -16.97 7.00 10.94
C ALA A 320 -16.22 7.54 12.17
N GLY A 321 -15.69 8.78 12.09
CA GLY A 321 -14.73 9.33 13.04
C GLY A 321 -13.34 9.57 12.43
N VAL A 322 -12.38 9.85 13.30
CA VAL A 322 -10.96 10.07 13.01
C VAL A 322 -10.21 8.77 13.23
N TYR A 323 -9.48 8.29 12.22
CA TYR A 323 -8.75 7.03 12.28
C TYR A 323 -7.25 7.21 12.17
N LYS A 324 -6.53 6.36 12.91
CA LYS A 324 -5.13 6.03 12.71
C LYS A 324 -5.06 4.64 12.10
N ALA A 325 -4.17 4.43 11.14
CA ALA A 325 -4.03 3.15 10.47
C ALA A 325 -2.60 2.61 10.55
N PHE A 326 -2.52 1.28 10.58
CA PHE A 326 -1.28 0.51 10.59
C PHE A 326 -1.46 -0.77 9.77
N ARG A 327 -0.37 -1.37 9.31
CA ARG A 327 -0.42 -2.57 8.45
C ARG A 327 -0.37 -3.82 9.33
N LEU A 328 -1.30 -4.75 9.08
CA LEU A 328 -1.25 -6.12 9.57
C LEU A 328 -0.55 -7.01 8.54
N ASP A 329 -0.35 -8.29 8.85
CA ASP A 329 0.12 -9.26 7.85
C ASP A 329 -0.80 -9.27 6.62
N ASP A 330 -0.17 -9.25 5.44
CA ASP A 330 -0.85 -9.28 4.15
C ASP A 330 -1.76 -10.52 4.01
N LEU A 331 -2.80 -10.39 3.21
CA LEU A 331 -3.79 -11.44 3.01
C LEU A 331 -3.13 -12.70 2.43
N THR A 332 -3.38 -13.85 3.06
CA THR A 332 -2.89 -15.15 2.58
C THR A 332 -3.71 -15.66 1.39
N VAL A 333 -3.20 -16.67 0.68
CA VAL A 333 -3.93 -17.29 -0.45
C VAL A 333 -5.22 -17.97 0.03
N LYS A 334 -5.19 -18.68 1.17
CA LYS A 334 -6.38 -19.27 1.80
C LYS A 334 -7.46 -18.21 2.06
N GLU A 335 -7.07 -17.07 2.61
CA GLU A 335 -8.01 -15.99 2.91
C GLU A 335 -8.54 -15.32 1.64
N TRP A 336 -7.71 -15.18 0.60
CA TRP A 336 -8.16 -14.71 -0.72
C TRP A 336 -9.22 -15.64 -1.32
N GLU A 337 -9.05 -16.96 -1.21
CA GLU A 337 -10.04 -17.96 -1.63
C GLU A 337 -11.35 -17.91 -0.81
N ALA A 338 -11.28 -17.44 0.44
CA ALA A 338 -12.45 -17.25 1.32
C ALA A 338 -13.16 -15.89 1.13
N LEU A 339 -12.62 -14.96 0.33
CA LEU A 339 -13.28 -13.68 0.04
C LEU A 339 -14.50 -13.88 -0.88
N SER A 340 -15.49 -12.99 -0.77
CA SER A 340 -16.61 -12.97 -1.70
C SER A 340 -16.18 -12.54 -3.10
N ASN A 341 -16.93 -12.98 -4.12
CA ASN A 341 -16.68 -12.62 -5.52
C ASN A 341 -16.74 -11.09 -5.75
N GLU A 342 -17.59 -10.38 -5.02
CA GLU A 342 -17.72 -8.93 -5.08
C GLU A 342 -16.47 -8.24 -4.50
N THR A 343 -15.92 -8.76 -3.40
CA THR A 343 -14.69 -8.26 -2.78
C THR A 343 -13.47 -8.49 -3.68
N THR A 344 -13.28 -9.70 -4.21
CA THR A 344 -12.17 -10.02 -5.10
C THR A 344 -12.24 -9.18 -6.39
N GLN A 345 -13.43 -9.04 -6.99
CA GLN A 345 -13.65 -8.15 -8.14
C GLN A 345 -13.37 -6.68 -7.81
N ALA A 346 -13.72 -6.18 -6.62
CA ALA A 346 -13.41 -4.82 -6.21
C ALA A 346 -11.88 -4.58 -6.12
N ILE A 347 -11.14 -5.52 -5.53
CA ILE A 347 -9.67 -5.44 -5.40
C ILE A 347 -9.00 -5.54 -6.78
N VAL A 348 -9.44 -6.47 -7.64
CA VAL A 348 -8.94 -6.60 -9.02
C VAL A 348 -9.23 -5.33 -9.83
N LYS A 349 -10.41 -4.74 -9.67
CA LYS A 349 -10.77 -3.46 -10.31
C LYS A 349 -9.89 -2.31 -9.85
N GLU A 350 -9.64 -2.18 -8.54
CA GLU A 350 -8.71 -1.17 -8.00
C GLU A 350 -7.29 -1.36 -8.53
N THR A 351 -6.86 -2.61 -8.69
CA THR A 351 -5.54 -2.99 -9.21
C THR A 351 -5.32 -2.52 -10.64
N ILE A 352 -6.36 -2.58 -11.50
CA ILE A 352 -6.28 -2.25 -12.93
C ILE A 352 -6.90 -0.89 -13.30
N GLU A 353 -7.31 -0.09 -12.30
CA GLU A 353 -7.90 1.24 -12.44
C GLU A 353 -7.06 2.20 -13.31
N GLY A 354 -5.74 2.04 -13.30
CA GLY A 354 -4.80 2.82 -14.11
C GLY A 354 -4.60 2.33 -15.56
N ARG A 355 -5.35 1.33 -16.03
CA ARG A 355 -5.30 0.84 -17.43
C ARG A 355 -6.36 1.54 -18.28
N LYS A 356 -5.95 2.06 -19.44
CA LYS A 356 -6.87 2.75 -20.37
C LYS A 356 -7.74 1.78 -21.18
N ASN A 357 -7.31 0.53 -21.32
CA ASN A 357 -7.94 -0.50 -22.14
C ASN A 357 -8.12 -1.79 -21.32
N THR A 358 -9.15 -1.84 -20.46
CA THR A 358 -9.42 -3.01 -19.62
C THR A 358 -10.38 -3.98 -20.33
N SER A 359 -9.84 -5.08 -20.88
CA SER A 359 -10.63 -6.20 -21.39
C SER A 359 -11.02 -7.18 -20.26
N PRO A 360 -12.05 -8.03 -20.45
CA PRO A 360 -12.37 -9.10 -19.49
C PRO A 360 -11.19 -10.05 -19.24
N GLN A 361 -10.37 -10.31 -20.27
CA GLN A 361 -9.15 -11.10 -20.16
C GLN A 361 -8.15 -10.51 -19.15
N ASN A 362 -7.97 -9.18 -19.13
CA ASN A 362 -7.12 -8.51 -18.15
C ASN A 362 -7.60 -8.72 -16.71
N THR A 363 -8.91 -8.70 -16.48
CA THR A 363 -9.51 -8.96 -15.16
C THR A 363 -9.25 -10.40 -14.73
N TYR A 364 -9.42 -11.36 -15.64
CA TYR A 364 -9.13 -12.78 -15.38
C TYR A 364 -7.66 -13.02 -15.04
N GLU A 365 -6.73 -12.50 -15.84
CA GLU A 365 -5.28 -12.64 -15.61
C GLU A 365 -4.84 -12.08 -14.25
N VAL A 366 -5.34 -10.90 -13.87
CA VAL A 366 -5.02 -10.31 -12.57
C VAL A 366 -5.64 -11.11 -11.41
N ASN A 367 -6.85 -11.66 -11.59
CA ASN A 367 -7.44 -12.56 -10.61
C ASN A 367 -6.62 -13.85 -10.42
N GLN A 368 -6.11 -14.44 -11.51
CA GLN A 368 -5.23 -15.61 -11.43
C GLN A 368 -3.90 -15.30 -10.72
N LEU A 369 -3.34 -14.10 -10.90
CA LEU A 369 -2.13 -13.67 -10.19
C LEU A 369 -2.35 -13.50 -8.67
N TYR A 370 -3.56 -13.11 -8.24
CA TYR A 370 -3.93 -13.11 -6.82
C TYR A 370 -4.14 -14.53 -6.28
N ALA A 371 -4.87 -15.39 -7.00
CA ALA A 371 -5.09 -16.78 -6.61
C ALA A 371 -3.77 -17.58 -6.50
N ALA A 372 -2.79 -17.31 -7.38
CA ALA A 372 -1.45 -17.87 -7.29
C ALA A 372 -0.56 -17.22 -6.19
N GLY A 373 -1.06 -16.22 -5.46
CA GLY A 373 -0.31 -15.48 -4.44
C GLY A 373 0.83 -14.61 -4.97
N ALA A 374 0.92 -14.39 -6.29
CA ALA A 374 1.95 -13.58 -6.93
C ALA A 374 1.71 -12.07 -6.73
N LEU A 375 0.44 -11.66 -6.66
CA LEU A 375 0.05 -10.35 -6.16
C LEU A 375 -0.38 -10.44 -4.69
N LYS A 376 -0.12 -9.38 -3.92
CA LYS A 376 -0.46 -9.28 -2.49
C LYS A 376 -1.55 -8.23 -2.26
N VAL A 377 -2.40 -8.50 -1.27
CA VAL A 377 -3.39 -7.56 -0.73
C VAL A 377 -2.91 -7.16 0.66
N ALA A 378 -2.70 -5.87 0.87
CA ALA A 378 -2.36 -5.36 2.20
C ALA A 378 -3.63 -5.33 3.05
N VAL A 379 -3.50 -5.80 4.29
CA VAL A 379 -4.53 -5.68 5.32
C VAL A 379 -4.15 -4.50 6.19
N ILE A 380 -4.94 -3.43 6.13
CA ILE A 380 -4.66 -2.19 6.86
C ILE A 380 -5.67 -2.05 7.99
N ALA A 381 -5.20 -2.19 9.22
CA ALA A 381 -5.97 -1.95 10.43
C ALA A 381 -6.42 -0.49 10.51
N LEU A 382 -7.60 -0.30 11.08
CA LEU A 382 -8.28 0.97 11.32
C LEU A 382 -8.57 1.06 12.82
N GLN A 383 -7.82 1.90 13.52
CA GLN A 383 -8.10 2.26 14.90
C GLN A 383 -8.85 3.59 14.92
N CYS A 384 -10.08 3.62 15.47
CA CYS A 384 -10.73 4.88 15.82
C CYS A 384 -9.97 5.53 16.98
N VAL A 385 -9.56 6.78 16.79
CA VAL A 385 -8.74 7.55 17.75
C VAL A 385 -9.37 8.90 18.13
N GLY A 386 -10.52 9.24 17.55
CA GLY A 386 -11.34 10.38 17.96
C GLY A 386 -12.59 10.53 17.10
N PHE A 387 -13.47 11.47 17.44
CA PHE A 387 -14.65 11.76 16.63
C PHE A 387 -14.91 13.27 16.52
N ASN A 388 -14.84 13.81 15.30
CA ASN A 388 -14.96 15.24 15.07
C ASN A 388 -16.42 15.71 15.08
N HIS A 389 -17.00 15.84 16.29
CA HIS A 389 -18.39 16.25 16.52
C HIS A 389 -18.78 17.54 15.79
N SER A 390 -17.86 18.50 15.65
CA SER A 390 -18.09 19.76 14.93
C SER A 390 -18.26 19.53 13.43
N MET A 391 -17.32 18.81 12.81
CA MET A 391 -17.38 18.46 11.39
C MET A 391 -18.63 17.63 11.07
N TYR A 392 -18.93 16.63 11.90
CA TYR A 392 -20.11 15.78 11.78
C TYR A 392 -21.43 16.58 11.80
N ARG A 393 -21.61 17.48 12.78
CA ARG A 393 -22.80 18.35 12.85
C ARG A 393 -22.93 19.25 11.63
N LEU A 394 -21.83 19.88 11.19
CA LEU A 394 -21.83 20.76 10.02
C LEU A 394 -22.14 20.00 8.71
N LEU A 395 -21.68 18.74 8.57
CA LEU A 395 -22.01 17.87 7.44
C LEU A 395 -23.50 17.53 7.39
N LEU A 396 -24.10 17.16 8.53
CA LEU A 396 -25.55 16.88 8.62
C LEU A 396 -26.40 18.14 8.36
N GLU A 397 -25.97 19.29 8.87
CA GLU A 397 -26.63 20.57 8.60
C GLU A 397 -26.56 20.94 7.11
N HIS A 398 -25.38 20.76 6.48
CA HIS A 398 -25.18 21.01 5.05
C HIS A 398 -26.03 20.08 4.17
N ALA A 399 -26.07 18.78 4.48
CA ALA A 399 -26.94 17.81 3.80
C ALA A 399 -28.41 18.23 3.88
N SER A 400 -28.87 18.60 5.07
CA SER A 400 -30.25 19.05 5.31
C SER A 400 -30.59 20.31 4.50
N LYS A 401 -29.71 21.32 4.49
CA LYS A 401 -29.87 22.57 3.70
C LYS A 401 -29.95 22.30 2.20
N CYS A 402 -29.11 21.40 1.67
CA CYS A 402 -29.13 21.05 0.26
C CYS A 402 -30.44 20.35 -0.15
N THR A 403 -30.94 19.41 0.66
CA THR A 403 -32.22 18.72 0.42
C THR A 403 -33.41 19.71 0.40
N LEU A 404 -33.46 20.65 1.34
CA LEU A 404 -34.49 21.71 1.34
C LEU A 404 -34.39 22.64 0.12
N SER A 405 -33.17 22.90 -0.35
CA SER A 405 -32.91 23.73 -1.54
C SER A 405 -33.38 23.04 -2.82
N ALA A 406 -33.23 21.71 -2.93
CA ALA A 406 -33.75 20.94 -4.05
C ALA A 406 -35.30 20.99 -4.11
N VAL A 407 -35.97 20.70 -2.98
CA VAL A 407 -37.45 20.71 -2.90
C VAL A 407 -38.03 22.10 -3.21
N THR A 408 -37.38 23.18 -2.76
CA THR A 408 -37.83 24.55 -3.06
C THR A 408 -37.58 24.96 -4.52
N ALA A 409 -36.56 24.42 -5.17
CA ALA A 409 -36.31 24.63 -6.60
C ALA A 409 -37.34 23.91 -7.50
N GLU A 410 -37.77 22.70 -7.14
CA GLU A 410 -38.81 21.96 -7.88
C GLU A 410 -40.17 22.68 -7.83
N ASN A 411 -40.56 23.15 -6.64
CA ASN A 411 -41.81 23.93 -6.44
C ASN A 411 -41.87 25.24 -7.24
N ARG A 412 -40.73 25.77 -7.72
CA ARG A 412 -40.72 26.93 -8.64
C ARG A 412 -40.98 26.54 -10.09
N LYS A 413 -40.62 25.32 -10.52
CA LYS A 413 -40.85 24.86 -11.90
C LYS A 413 -42.32 24.51 -12.17
N THR A 414 -43.01 23.97 -11.18
CA THR A 414 -44.44 23.62 -11.28
C THR A 414 -45.39 24.83 -11.19
N LYS A 415 -44.90 26.01 -10.79
CA LYS A 415 -45.69 27.24 -10.64
C LYS A 415 -45.43 28.28 -11.73
N LEU A 416 -45.22 27.83 -12.97
CA LEU A 416 -45.35 28.69 -14.15
C LEU A 416 -46.79 29.22 -14.21
N PRO A 417 -47.02 30.55 -14.31
CA PRO A 417 -48.35 31.11 -14.31
C PRO A 417 -49.09 30.76 -15.60
N LEU A 418 -50.13 29.93 -15.47
CA LEU A 418 -51.08 29.64 -16.54
C LEU A 418 -52.03 30.84 -16.76
N SER A 419 -51.48 32.00 -17.14
CA SER A 419 -52.23 33.24 -17.32
C SER A 419 -51.75 34.05 -18.53
N SER A 420 -51.99 33.49 -19.72
CA SER A 420 -52.15 34.27 -20.95
C SER A 420 -53.43 33.83 -21.65
N GLN A 421 -54.58 34.12 -21.04
CA GLN A 421 -55.83 34.22 -21.80
C GLN A 421 -55.67 35.39 -22.78
N ALA A 422 -55.39 35.07 -24.04
CA ALA A 422 -55.41 36.05 -25.11
C ALA A 422 -56.85 36.56 -25.27
N THR A 423 -57.06 37.86 -25.02
CA THR A 423 -58.34 38.51 -25.30
C THR A 423 -58.54 38.56 -26.82
N VAL A 424 -59.34 37.65 -27.36
CA VAL A 424 -59.78 37.68 -28.76
C VAL A 424 -60.71 38.88 -28.94
N LYS A 425 -60.20 39.97 -29.53
CA LYS A 425 -61.04 41.01 -30.12
C LYS A 425 -61.39 40.60 -31.55
N ASN A 426 -62.68 40.39 -31.81
CA ASN A 426 -63.20 40.28 -33.16
C ASN A 426 -63.09 41.63 -33.88
N SER A 427 -62.36 41.66 -34.99
CA SER A 427 -62.54 42.63 -36.07
C SER A 427 -62.33 41.91 -37.39
N PHE A 428 -63.45 41.62 -38.06
CA PHE A 428 -63.52 40.89 -39.32
C PHE A 428 -63.67 41.89 -40.46
N ASP A 429 -62.62 42.06 -41.29
CA ASP A 429 -62.76 42.47 -42.70
C ASP A 429 -61.43 42.24 -43.46
N GLY A 430 -61.48 42.16 -44.80
CA GLY A 430 -60.33 42.44 -45.68
C GLY A 430 -59.49 41.24 -46.16
N SER A 431 -59.87 40.69 -47.30
CA SER A 431 -59.17 39.70 -48.15
C SER A 431 -57.68 39.95 -48.45
N SER A 432 -56.85 38.89 -48.57
CA SER A 432 -56.27 38.43 -49.87
C SER A 432 -55.14 37.37 -49.78
N GLU A 433 -55.20 36.42 -50.71
CA GLU A 433 -54.14 35.67 -51.44
C GLU A 433 -52.83 35.11 -50.81
N LEU A 434 -52.70 33.77 -50.93
CA LEU A 434 -51.57 33.03 -51.55
C LEU A 434 -50.11 33.22 -51.08
N LYS A 435 -49.56 32.22 -50.33
CA LYS A 435 -48.70 31.13 -50.90
C LYS A 435 -48.00 30.25 -49.84
N ASN A 436 -47.92 28.96 -50.19
CA ASN A 436 -46.85 27.97 -49.95
C ASN A 436 -45.99 28.04 -48.66
N GLY A 437 -45.97 26.92 -47.93
CA GLY A 437 -44.71 26.17 -47.83
C GLY A 437 -44.32 25.56 -46.48
N SER A 438 -43.66 24.40 -46.59
CA SER A 438 -42.87 23.69 -45.57
C SER A 438 -43.59 22.93 -44.45
N VAL A 439 -43.66 21.63 -44.67
CA VAL A 439 -43.76 20.57 -43.66
C VAL A 439 -42.66 20.75 -42.59
N ASN A 440 -42.98 20.47 -41.32
CA ASN A 440 -42.02 19.85 -40.39
C ASN A 440 -42.74 19.03 -39.30
N ASN A 441 -42.27 17.81 -39.07
CA ASN A 441 -42.79 16.88 -38.07
C ASN A 441 -42.41 17.33 -36.64
N ILE A 442 -43.38 17.36 -35.73
CA ILE A 442 -43.12 17.34 -34.29
C ILE A 442 -43.72 16.04 -33.73
N ARG A 443 -42.84 15.06 -33.48
CA ARG A 443 -43.17 13.85 -32.71
C ARG A 443 -43.02 14.16 -31.22
N SER A 444 -44.13 14.13 -30.48
CA SER A 444 -44.10 14.11 -29.01
C SER A 444 -43.62 12.74 -28.51
N PRO A 445 -42.65 12.66 -27.59
CA PRO A 445 -42.44 11.46 -26.78
C PRO A 445 -43.39 11.47 -25.58
N GLY A 446 -44.28 10.48 -25.51
CA GLY A 446 -45.07 10.25 -24.30
C GLY A 446 -44.21 9.60 -23.21
N TYR A 447 -44.12 10.24 -22.05
CA TYR A 447 -43.47 9.65 -20.88
C TYR A 447 -44.42 8.66 -20.20
N SER A 448 -44.17 7.36 -20.41
CA SER A 448 -44.76 6.30 -19.60
C SER A 448 -43.96 6.13 -18.31
N LEU A 449 -44.63 6.24 -17.16
CA LEU A 449 -44.05 5.98 -15.85
C LEU A 449 -43.96 4.47 -15.60
N GLY A 450 -42.90 3.85 -16.11
CA GLY A 450 -42.51 2.48 -15.74
C GLY A 450 -41.69 2.49 -14.44
N LEU A 451 -42.29 2.02 -13.34
CA LEU A 451 -41.57 1.72 -12.10
C LEU A 451 -40.70 0.47 -12.28
N GLY A 452 -39.50 0.66 -12.85
CA GLY A 452 -38.49 -0.38 -12.98
C GLY A 452 -37.52 -0.36 -11.79
N LEU A 453 -37.47 -1.46 -11.02
CA LEU A 453 -36.45 -1.71 -10.01
C LEU A 453 -35.10 -2.02 -10.69
N GLY A 454 -34.40 -0.98 -11.14
CA GLY A 454 -33.10 -1.09 -11.80
C GLY A 454 -31.95 -1.14 -10.81
N LEU A 455 -31.33 -2.31 -10.64
CA LEU A 455 -30.01 -2.46 -10.00
C LEU A 455 -28.91 -1.91 -10.92
N GLY A 456 -28.84 -0.58 -11.02
CA GLY A 456 -27.84 0.12 -11.83
C GLY A 456 -26.49 0.22 -11.12
N SER A 457 -25.54 -0.65 -11.48
CA SER A 457 -24.16 -0.60 -11.03
C SER A 457 -23.37 0.55 -11.68
N GLY A 458 -23.64 1.78 -11.21
CA GLY A 458 -22.99 3.01 -11.67
C GLY A 458 -21.47 2.99 -11.48
N ASN A 459 -20.72 3.05 -12.59
CA ASN A 459 -19.27 3.14 -12.56
C ASN A 459 -18.80 4.57 -12.25
N ILE A 460 -18.42 4.83 -10.99
CA ILE A 460 -17.74 6.07 -10.58
C ILE A 460 -16.62 5.71 -9.60
N TRP A 461 -15.36 5.84 -10.03
CA TRP A 461 -14.19 5.56 -9.21
C TRP A 461 -13.08 6.59 -9.46
N ASN A 462 -12.69 7.28 -8.38
CA ASN A 462 -11.36 7.82 -8.10
C ASN A 462 -10.68 8.76 -9.13
N THR A 463 -11.29 9.90 -9.46
CA THR A 463 -10.52 11.07 -9.92
C THR A 463 -9.85 11.76 -8.73
N ASN A 464 -8.74 11.21 -8.24
CA ASN A 464 -7.90 11.90 -7.27
C ASN A 464 -7.07 12.97 -8.01
N LEU A 465 -7.75 14.07 -8.33
CA LEU A 465 -7.26 15.17 -9.16
C LEU A 465 -6.33 16.06 -8.33
N GLY A 466 -5.04 15.73 -8.32
CA GLY A 466 -4.00 16.56 -7.73
C GLY A 466 -3.94 17.92 -8.44
N PHE A 467 -4.56 18.94 -7.84
CA PHE A 467 -4.54 20.31 -8.33
C PHE A 467 -3.14 20.92 -8.14
N GLY A 468 -2.27 20.71 -9.13
CA GLY A 468 -1.06 21.50 -9.30
C GLY A 468 -1.40 22.92 -9.75
N LEU A 469 -1.03 23.92 -8.95
CA LEU A 469 -1.07 25.33 -9.34
C LEU A 469 -0.10 25.57 -10.51
N PRO A 470 -0.54 26.14 -11.65
CA PRO A 470 0.38 26.52 -12.71
C PRO A 470 1.10 27.83 -12.34
N VAL A 471 2.38 27.72 -11.97
CA VAL A 471 3.29 28.89 -11.97
C VAL A 471 3.54 29.28 -13.42
N GLY A 472 3.19 30.51 -13.80
CA GLY A 472 3.34 31.01 -15.16
C GLY A 472 4.81 31.16 -15.56
N GLY A 473 5.19 30.50 -16.67
CA GLY A 473 6.53 30.59 -17.27
C GLY A 473 6.43 30.94 -18.76
N ALA A 474 7.17 31.97 -19.16
CA ALA A 474 7.08 32.68 -20.43
C ALA A 474 7.04 31.83 -21.72
N ALA A 475 6.29 32.31 -22.71
CA ALA A 475 6.40 31.86 -24.10
C ALA A 475 7.67 32.42 -24.76
N ALA A 476 8.47 31.56 -25.39
CA ALA A 476 9.52 31.93 -26.32
C ALA A 476 9.35 31.16 -27.65
N LYS A 477 9.65 31.82 -28.77
CA LYS A 477 9.18 31.45 -30.11
C LYS A 477 10.37 31.32 -31.08
N ALA A 478 10.75 30.08 -31.39
CA ALA A 478 11.64 29.66 -32.47
C ALA A 478 11.52 28.13 -32.61
N GLY A 479 11.72 27.48 -33.76
CA GLY A 479 12.00 27.95 -35.13
C GLY A 479 12.09 26.70 -36.03
N GLU A 480 11.73 26.80 -37.31
CA GLU A 480 11.72 25.64 -38.21
C GLU A 480 13.13 25.11 -38.50
N GLY A 481 13.26 23.79 -38.66
CA GLY A 481 14.55 23.12 -38.86
C GLY A 481 14.39 21.70 -39.41
N SER A 482 13.93 21.59 -40.66
CA SER A 482 13.88 20.31 -41.38
C SER A 482 15.28 19.80 -41.70
N LEU A 483 15.60 18.55 -41.35
CA LEU A 483 16.67 17.79 -42.01
C LEU A 483 16.33 16.28 -42.05
N ASN A 484 16.39 15.72 -43.25
CA ASN A 484 16.28 14.28 -43.50
C ASN A 484 17.56 13.55 -43.09
N SER A 485 17.43 12.39 -42.45
CA SER A 485 18.46 11.34 -42.51
C SER A 485 17.81 9.96 -42.46
N ASN A 486 17.90 9.26 -43.60
CA ASN A 486 17.27 7.98 -43.87
C ASN A 486 18.31 6.86 -43.73
N MET A 487 18.12 5.93 -42.78
CA MET A 487 18.96 4.73 -42.67
C MET A 487 18.10 3.48 -42.52
N GLN A 488 17.88 2.78 -43.64
CA GLN A 488 17.36 1.43 -43.66
C GLN A 488 18.48 0.42 -43.36
N LEU A 489 18.43 -0.25 -42.21
CA LEU A 489 19.22 -1.46 -41.98
C LEU A 489 18.43 -2.69 -42.44
N LYS A 490 18.72 -3.16 -43.66
CA LYS A 490 18.26 -4.47 -44.16
C LYS A 490 19.10 -5.58 -43.53
N LEU A 491 18.53 -6.34 -42.60
CA LEU A 491 19.09 -7.63 -42.19
C LEU A 491 18.64 -8.72 -43.16
N ASN A 492 19.61 -9.30 -43.87
CA ASN A 492 19.40 -10.27 -44.94
C ASN A 492 19.83 -11.66 -44.44
N ILE A 493 18.88 -12.46 -43.93
CA ILE A 493 19.18 -13.81 -43.44
C ILE A 493 19.25 -14.78 -44.63
N LYS A 494 20.50 -15.10 -45.02
CA LYS A 494 20.80 -16.03 -46.09
C LYS A 494 20.86 -17.45 -45.54
N ALA A 495 19.82 -18.24 -45.80
CA ALA A 495 19.86 -19.69 -45.58
C ALA A 495 20.84 -20.35 -46.58
N ASN A 496 21.54 -21.40 -46.15
CA ASN A 496 22.21 -22.33 -47.06
C ASN A 496 22.23 -23.75 -46.43
N PRO A 497 22.01 -24.84 -47.21
CA PRO A 497 21.87 -26.21 -46.71
C PRO A 497 23.12 -27.10 -46.95
N SER A 498 22.97 -28.43 -46.80
CA SER A 498 23.90 -29.55 -47.17
C SER A 498 25.14 -29.70 -46.27
N ASP A 499 25.69 -30.89 -45.94
CA ASP A 499 25.39 -32.32 -46.20
C ASP A 499 25.71 -33.14 -44.90
N LYS A 500 25.18 -34.31 -44.53
CA LYS A 500 24.90 -35.61 -45.21
C LYS A 500 26.11 -36.57 -45.32
N ALA A 501 26.38 -37.34 -44.25
CA ALA A 501 27.15 -38.61 -44.21
C ALA A 501 27.04 -39.27 -42.80
N THR A 502 27.36 -40.54 -42.50
CA THR A 502 27.11 -41.85 -43.16
C THR A 502 27.36 -43.00 -42.14
N GLY A 503 26.52 -44.04 -42.11
CA GLY A 503 26.76 -45.31 -41.37
C GLY A 503 25.97 -45.45 -40.05
N GLY A 504 25.50 -46.63 -39.62
CA GLY A 504 25.51 -47.96 -40.27
C GLY A 504 25.81 -49.09 -39.28
N VAL A 505 24.96 -50.13 -39.25
CA VAL A 505 25.08 -51.38 -38.44
C VAL A 505 24.84 -51.19 -36.92
N GLY A 506 24.11 -52.03 -36.20
CA GLY A 506 23.34 -53.23 -36.59
C GLY A 506 22.41 -53.73 -35.46
N ASN A 507 21.57 -54.73 -35.78
CA ASN A 507 20.76 -55.46 -34.80
C ASN A 507 21.64 -56.44 -34.00
N GLU A 508 21.34 -56.64 -32.72
CA GLU A 508 21.33 -57.99 -32.15
C GLU A 508 20.40 -58.06 -30.93
N ASN A 509 19.60 -59.14 -30.87
CA ASN A 509 18.93 -59.56 -29.64
C ASN A 509 19.97 -60.31 -28.81
N ASP A 510 19.90 -60.27 -27.48
CA ASP A 510 19.84 -61.56 -26.78
C ASP A 510 19.29 -61.51 -25.35
N LYS A 511 18.71 -62.65 -24.96
CA LYS A 511 18.12 -62.94 -23.65
C LYS A 511 18.63 -64.31 -23.20
N PRO A 512 19.13 -64.47 -21.98
CA PRO A 512 19.08 -65.78 -21.34
C PRO A 512 18.59 -65.67 -19.86
N PRO A 513 18.53 -66.75 -19.05
CA PRO A 513 17.23 -67.34 -18.77
C PRO A 513 16.92 -67.48 -17.27
N ALA A 514 15.71 -67.94 -16.97
CA ALA A 514 15.37 -68.44 -15.64
C ALA A 514 16.01 -69.80 -15.37
N THR A 515 16.32 -70.09 -14.11
CA THR A 515 16.68 -71.43 -13.63
C THR A 515 15.81 -71.79 -12.44
N VAL A 516 15.29 -73.02 -12.43
CA VAL A 516 14.49 -73.62 -11.35
C VAL A 516 15.37 -74.57 -10.56
N THR A 517 15.34 -74.46 -9.24
CA THR A 517 15.47 -75.54 -8.24
C THR A 517 14.81 -75.07 -6.95
#